data_AF-A0A3D6DS32-F1
#
_entry.id   AF-A0A3D6DS32-F1
#
_cell.length_a   1.000
_cell.length_b   1.000
_cell.length_c   1.000
_cell.angle_alpha   90.00
_cell.angle_beta   90.00
_cell.angle_gamma   90.00
#
_symmetry.space_group_name_H-M   'P 1'
#
loop_
_entity.id
_entity.type
_entity.pdbx_description
1 polymer ?
#
loop_
_entity_poly.entity_id
_entity_poly.type
_entity_poly.pdbx_seq_one_letter_code
_entity_poly.pdbx_strand_id
1 'polypeptide(L)' 'DSVLEIDFADGSKIIVNRHDAAREVWVAARSGGFHYHWDGSSWQDTRGGEELMIALSRLVSEQARETVSLV' A
#
# COMPACT_ATOMS: atom_id res chain seq x y z
N ASP A 1 -9.49 14.71 1.12
CA ASP A 1 -9.61 13.29 1.52
C ASP A 1 -8.22 12.76 1.84
N SER A 2 -8.06 11.93 2.87
CA SER A 2 -6.75 11.31 3.23
C SER A 2 -6.54 9.95 2.55
N VAL A 3 -7.47 9.59 1.66
CA VAL A 3 -7.56 8.31 0.96
C VAL A 3 -7.17 8.50 -0.51
N LEU A 4 -6.31 7.62 -0.99
CA LEU A 4 -6.00 7.39 -2.39
C LEU A 4 -6.59 6.04 -2.79
N GLU A 5 -7.38 6.02 -3.87
CA GLU A 5 -7.90 4.79 -4.45
C GLU A 5 -7.22 4.53 -5.80
N ILE A 6 -6.82 3.28 -6.02
CA ILE A 6 -6.24 2.80 -7.27
C ILE A 6 -7.19 1.77 -7.85
N ASP A 7 -7.89 2.14 -8.92
CA ASP A 7 -8.83 1.28 -9.64
C ASP A 7 -8.13 0.44 -10.72
N PHE A 8 -8.49 -0.84 -10.79
CA PHE A 8 -7.96 -1.78 -11.78
C PHE A 8 -9.04 -2.17 -12.80
N ALA A 9 -8.60 -2.62 -13.98
CA ALA A 9 -9.50 -2.97 -15.08
C ALA A 9 -10.48 -4.12 -14.77
N ASP A 10 -10.14 -4.97 -13.79
CA ASP A 10 -11.01 -6.05 -13.32
C ASP A 10 -12.00 -5.62 -12.22
N GLY A 11 -12.06 -4.32 -11.93
CA GLY A 11 -12.97 -3.72 -10.93
C GLY A 11 -12.46 -3.83 -9.49
N SER A 12 -11.31 -4.46 -9.25
CA SER A 12 -10.69 -4.41 -7.93
C SER A 12 -10.04 -3.06 -7.64
N LYS A 13 -9.79 -2.81 -6.35
CA LYS A 13 -9.16 -1.57 -5.86
C LYS A 13 -7.99 -1.88 -4.95
N ILE A 14 -7.04 -0.96 -4.89
CA ILE A 14 -6.15 -0.79 -3.73
C ILE A 14 -6.51 0.55 -3.09
N ILE A 15 -6.65 0.57 -1.78
CA ILE A 15 -6.97 1.77 -0.99
C ILE A 15 -5.79 2.08 -0.10
N VAL A 16 -5.22 3.27 -0.24
CA VAL A 16 -4.13 3.78 0.61
C VAL A 16 -4.69 4.93 1.44
N ASN A 17 -4.64 4.83 2.76
CA ASN A 17 -5.16 5.86 3.67
C ASN A 17 -4.09 6.33 4.64
N ARG A 18 -3.99 7.65 4.82
CA ARG A 18 -3.21 8.24 5.92
C ARG A 18 -4.05 8.22 7.19
N HIS A 19 -3.61 7.46 8.19
CA HIS A 19 -4.34 7.27 9.45
C HIS A 19 -3.74 8.11 10.58
N ASP A 20 -4.11 9.40 10.63
CA ASP A 20 -3.46 10.41 11.49
C ASP A 20 -3.46 10.07 12.99
N ALA A 21 -4.53 9.46 13.50
CA ALA A 21 -4.62 9.06 14.92
C ALA A 21 -3.60 7.95 15.30
N ALA A 22 -3.28 7.07 14.35
CA ALA A 22 -2.29 6.01 14.53
C ALA A 22 -0.88 6.46 14.12
N ARG A 23 -0.78 7.58 13.37
CA ARG A 23 0.46 8.03 12.69
C ARG A 23 1.01 6.97 11.74
N GLU A 24 0.09 6.29 11.05
CA GLU A 24 0.38 5.19 10.14
C GLU A 24 -0.14 5.49 8.73
N VAL A 25 0.36 4.74 7.74
CA VAL A 25 -0.27 4.57 6.43
C VAL A 25 -0.86 3.18 6.37
N TRP A 26 -2.12 3.06 5.96
CA TRP A 26 -2.81 1.78 5.81
C TRP A 26 -3.05 1.49 4.33
N VAL A 27 -2.81 0.24 3.93
CA VAL A 27 -3.05 -0.24 2.56
C VAL A 27 -4.01 -1.41 2.63
N ALA A 28 -5.14 -1.31 1.92
CA ALA A 28 -6.04 -2.43 1.68
C ALA A 28 -5.93 -2.85 0.21
N ALA A 29 -5.57 -4.10 -0.02
CA ALA A 29 -5.47 -4.73 -1.34
C ALA A 29 -6.23 -6.06 -1.33
N ARG A 30 -6.39 -6.68 -2.50
CA ARG A 30 -7.03 -8.00 -2.64
C ARG A 30 -6.38 -9.07 -1.76
N SER A 31 -5.06 -9.01 -1.62
CA SER A 31 -4.27 -9.97 -0.85
C SER A 31 -4.30 -9.73 0.67
N GLY A 32 -4.82 -8.58 1.14
CA GLY A 32 -4.95 -8.30 2.56
C GLY A 32 -4.83 -6.82 2.92
N GLY A 33 -4.75 -6.57 4.22
CA GLY A 33 -4.52 -5.25 4.82
C GLY A 33 -3.15 -5.15 5.46
N PHE A 34 -2.47 -4.02 5.24
CA PHE A 34 -1.10 -3.75 5.67
C PHE A 34 -1.03 -2.38 6.34
N HIS A 35 -0.20 -2.28 7.37
CA HIS A 35 -0.09 -1.10 8.21
C HIS A 35 1.38 -0.71 8.29
N TYR A 36 1.67 0.54 8.02
CA TYR A 36 3.04 1.04 7.93
C TYR A 36 3.27 2.17 8.92
N HIS A 37 4.36 2.09 9.68
CA HIS A 37 4.82 3.18 10.54
C HIS A 37 6.04 3.85 9.91
N TRP A 38 6.22 5.15 10.16
CA TRP A 38 7.44 5.84 9.78
C TRP A 38 8.56 5.52 10.78
N ASP A 39 9.71 5.06 10.31
CA ASP A 39 10.87 4.75 11.17
C ASP A 39 11.88 5.91 11.30
N GLY A 40 11.65 7.02 10.59
CA GLY A 40 12.60 8.12 10.46
C GLY A 40 13.17 8.28 9.05
N SER A 41 13.09 7.23 8.24
CA SER A 41 13.66 7.15 6.89
C SER A 41 12.72 6.53 5.86
N SER A 42 11.86 5.60 6.26
CA SER A 42 10.98 4.84 5.39
C SER A 42 9.72 4.37 6.12
N TRP A 43 8.72 3.94 5.36
CA TRP A 43 7.47 3.40 5.89
C TRP A 43 7.57 1.89 6.00
N GLN A 44 7.75 1.39 7.22
CA GLN A 44 7.99 -0.02 7.51
C GLN A 44 6.70 -0.73 7.90
N ASP A 45 6.49 -1.94 7.37
CA ASP A 45 5.37 -2.79 7.76
C ASP A 45 5.47 -3.16 9.25
N THR A 46 4.38 -2.91 9.98
CA THR A 46 4.30 -3.11 11.44
C THR A 46 4.34 -4.58 11.87
N ARG A 47 4.27 -5.52 10.93
CA ARG A 47 4.33 -6.98 11.15
C ARG A 47 5.62 -7.59 10.58
N GLY A 48 6.61 -6.77 10.21
CA GLY A 48 7.90 -7.23 9.70
C GLY A 48 7.89 -7.64 8.23
N GLY A 49 6.92 -7.13 7.46
CA GLY A 49 6.87 -7.29 6.01
C GLY A 49 7.82 -6.35 5.24
N GLU A 50 7.48 -6.10 3.98
CA GLU A 50 8.22 -5.23 3.07
C GLU A 50 8.01 -3.74 3.40
N GLU A 51 8.93 -2.88 2.95
CA GLU A 51 8.74 -1.42 2.96
C GLU A 51 7.58 -1.02 2.03
N LEU A 52 6.86 0.05 2.37
CA LEU A 52 5.62 0.49 1.71
C LEU A 52 5.71 0.56 0.17
N MET A 53 6.75 1.19 -0.39
CA MET A 53 6.87 1.39 -1.84
C MET A 53 7.21 0.09 -2.57
N ILE A 54 7.98 -0.79 -1.92
CA ILE A 54 8.25 -2.15 -2.41
C ILE A 54 6.94 -2.95 -2.42
N ALA A 55 6.21 -2.94 -1.30
CA ALA A 55 4.94 -3.63 -1.19
C ALA A 55 3.91 -3.11 -2.22
N LEU A 56 3.78 -1.79 -2.38
CA LEU A 56 2.87 -1.20 -3.37
C LEU A 56 3.25 -1.58 -4.81
N SER A 57 4.53 -1.58 -5.16
CA SER A 57 4.97 -2.03 -6.50
C SER A 57 4.53 -3.47 -6.77
N ARG A 58 4.71 -4.36 -5.78
CA ARG A 58 4.25 -5.75 -5.86
C ARG A 58 2.73 -5.85 -5.97
N LEU A 59 1.99 -5.20 -5.07
CA LEU A 59 0.52 -5.26 -5.00
C LEU A 59 -0.14 -4.70 -6.26
N VAL A 60 0.35 -3.57 -6.76
CA VAL A 60 -0.13 -2.97 -8.01
C VAL A 60 0.19 -3.88 -9.18
N SER A 61 1.39 -4.47 -9.25
CA SER A 61 1.74 -5.40 -10.32
C SER A 61 0.84 -6.63 -10.33
N GLU A 62 0.57 -7.21 -9.15
CA GLU A 62 -0.32 -8.36 -8.98
C GLU A 62 -1.74 -8.07 -9.47
N GLN A 63 -2.31 -6.92 -9.08
CA GLN A 63 -3.69 -6.57 -9.45
C GLN A 63 -3.81 -6.04 -10.90
N ALA A 64 -2.80 -5.35 -11.42
CA ALA A 64 -2.76 -4.89 -12.82
C ALA A 64 -2.49 -6.03 -13.80
N ARG A 65 -1.88 -7.13 -13.33
CA ARG A 65 -1.34 -8.21 -14.17
C ARG A 65 -0.29 -7.70 -15.17
N GLU A 66 0.43 -6.66 -14.78
CA GLU A 66 1.51 -6.04 -15.53
C GLU A 66 2.57 -5.56 -14.53
N THR A 67 3.85 -5.60 -14.91
CA THR A 67 4.91 -5.11 -14.02
C THR A 67 4.85 -3.60 -13.87
N VAL A 68 4.65 -3.13 -12.64
CA VAL A 68 4.69 -1.71 -12.26
C VAL A 68 5.77 -1.53 -11.20
N SER A 69 6.72 -0.65 -11.48
CA SER A 69 7.81 -0.28 -10.57
C SER A 69 7.58 1.13 -10.07
N LEU A 70 7.42 1.30 -8.76
CA LEU A 70 7.37 2.61 -8.12
C LEU A 70 8.78 2.96 -7.63
N VAL A 71 9.24 4.18 -7.98
CA VAL A 71 10.55 4.74 -7.60
C VAL A 71 10.45 5.72 -6.45
#